data_AF-A0A7Z9M9Z9-F1
#
_entry.id   AF-A0A7Z9M9Z9-F1
#
_cell.length_a   1.000
_cell.length_b   1.000
_cell.length_c   1.000
_cell.angle_alpha   90.00
_cell.angle_beta   90.00
_cell.angle_gamma   90.00
#
_symmetry.space_group_name_H-M   'P 1'
#
loop_
_entity.id
_entity.type
_entity.pdbx_description
1 polymer ?
#
loop_
_entity_poly.entity_id
_entity_poly.type
_entity_poly.pdbx_seq_one_letter_code
_entity_poly.pdbx_strand_id
1 'polypeptide(L)' 'IADMRYIVIPMRPEGTNGWTEDKLETIISRDCLVGVTLPGVKSNELD' A
#
# COMPACT_ATOMS: atom_id res chain seq x y z
N ILE A 1 -3.46 29.56 8.32
CA ILE A 1 -3.26 28.57 7.23
C ILE A 1 -2.35 27.44 7.72
N ALA A 2 -2.94 26.34 8.19
CA ALA A 2 -2.24 25.08 8.53
C ALA A 2 -3.17 23.86 8.40
N ASP A 3 -4.22 23.97 7.57
CA ASP A 3 -5.32 22.98 7.50
C ASP A 3 -5.19 22.03 6.32
N MET A 4 -4.14 22.17 5.51
CA MET A 4 -3.86 21.23 4.43
C MET A 4 -3.47 19.88 5.04
N ARG A 5 -4.08 18.82 4.51
CA ARG A 5 -3.82 17.43 4.84
C ARG A 5 -3.50 16.70 3.55
N TYR A 6 -2.45 15.90 3.58
CA TYR A 6 -2.01 15.11 2.46
C TYR A 6 -1.91 13.65 2.88
N ILE A 7 -2.09 12.77 1.91
CA ILE A 7 -1.83 11.34 2.02
C ILE A 7 -1.00 10.93 0.82
N VAL A 8 -0.13 9.94 1.01
CA VAL A 8 0.61 9.30 -0.06
C VAL A 8 -0.24 8.17 -0.61
N ILE A 9 -0.44 8.15 -1.92
CA ILE A 9 -0.98 6.99 -2.62
C ILE A 9 0.21 6.26 -3.24
N PRO A 10 0.64 5.12 -2.66
CA PRO A 10 1.80 4.39 -3.16
C PRO A 10 1.49 3.72 -4.50
N MET A 11 2.54 3.45 -5.26
CA MET A 11 2.45 2.61 -6.45
C MET A 11 2.01 1.20 -6.06
N ARG A 12 1.19 0.56 -6.90
CA ARG A 12 0.76 -0.82 -6.71
C ARG A 12 1.97 -1.76 -6.81
N PRO A 13 2.23 -2.61 -5.79
CA PRO A 13 3.37 -3.51 -5.82
C PRO A 13 3.16 -4.67 -6.78
N GLU A 14 4.28 -5.21 -7.28
CA GLU A 14 4.31 -6.42 -8.11
C GLU A 14 3.72 -7.63 -7.36
N GLY A 15 3.26 -8.64 -8.11
CA GLY A 15 2.61 -9.83 -7.52
C GLY A 15 1.18 -9.62 -7.03
N THR A 16 0.63 -8.40 -7.14
CA THR A 16 -0.77 -8.11 -6.75
C THR A 16 -1.76 -8.13 -7.92
N ASN A 17 -1.37 -8.62 -9.10
CA ASN A 17 -2.25 -8.68 -10.26
C ASN A 17 -3.49 -9.55 -9.97
N GLY A 18 -4.68 -9.06 -10.31
CA GLY A 18 -5.94 -9.76 -10.08
C GLY A 18 -6.41 -9.81 -8.62
N TRP A 19 -5.68 -9.21 -7.67
CA TRP A 19 -6.14 -9.09 -6.29
C TRP A 19 -7.42 -8.26 -6.21
N THR A 20 -8.34 -8.69 -5.34
CA THR A 20 -9.51 -7.93 -4.93
C THR A 20 -9.10 -6.72 -4.10
N GLU A 21 -10.02 -5.77 -3.96
CA GLU A 21 -9.84 -4.60 -3.12
C GLU A 21 -9.51 -4.99 -1.67
N ASP A 22 -10.29 -5.89 -1.07
CA ASP A 22 -10.07 -6.39 0.29
C ASP A 22 -8.66 -6.97 0.47
N LYS A 23 -8.13 -7.69 -0.54
CA LYS A 23 -6.78 -8.25 -0.46
C LYS A 23 -5.71 -7.17 -0.57
N LEU A 24 -5.92 -6.15 -1.41
CA LEU A 24 -5.00 -5.00 -1.52
C LEU A 24 -4.98 -4.17 -0.23
N GLU A 25 -6.11 -4.03 0.46
CA GLU A 25 -6.15 -3.30 1.74
C GLU A 25 -5.19 -3.91 2.77
N THR A 26 -5.07 -5.24 2.80
CA THR A 26 -4.23 -5.95 3.78
C THR A 26 -2.74 -5.59 3.74
N ILE A 27 -2.27 -5.04 2.61
CA ILE A 27 -0.85 -4.66 2.43
C ILE A 27 -0.61 -3.16 2.59
N ILE A 28 -1.65 -2.36 2.81
CA ILE A 28 -1.54 -0.90 3.01
C ILE A 28 -1.54 -0.59 4.50
N SER A 29 -0.39 -0.12 5.01
CA SER A 29 -0.27 0.39 6.38
C SER A 29 -0.40 1.91 6.44
N ARG A 30 -0.64 2.47 7.63
CA ARG A 30 -0.59 3.93 7.86
C ARG A 30 0.73 4.53 7.40
N ASP A 31 1.84 3.84 7.65
CA ASP A 31 3.18 4.28 7.30
C ASP A 31 3.36 4.41 5.78
N CYS A 32 2.65 3.59 4.99
CA CYS A 32 2.58 3.73 3.54
C CYS A 32 1.84 5.02 3.14
N LEU A 33 0.76 5.35 3.83
CA LEU A 33 -0.04 6.56 3.56
C LEU A 33 0.62 7.86 4.08
N VAL A 34 1.55 7.74 5.04
CA VAL A 34 2.42 8.84 5.47
C VAL A 34 3.63 8.98 4.54
N GLY A 35 4.04 7.91 3.87
CA GLY A 35 5.15 7.89 2.92
C GLY A 35 6.50 7.49 3.53
N VAL A 36 6.51 6.79 4.66
CA VAL A 36 7.75 6.31 5.31
C VAL A 36 8.06 4.85 4.99
N THR A 37 7.10 4.10 4.43
CA THR A 37 7.27 2.71 3.96
C THR A 37 6.57 2.49 2.62
N LEU A 38 6.94 1.42 1.91
CA LEU A 38 6.21 0.94 0.73
C LEU A 38 5.43 -0.34 1.06
N PRO A 39 4.24 -0.53 0.48
CA PRO A 39 3.51 -1.79 0.61
C PRO A 39 4.23 -2.90 -0.16
N GLY A 40 4.27 -4.11 0.39
CA GLY A 40 4.95 -5.24 -0.22
C GLY A 40 4.22 -6.55 0.03
N VAL A 41 4.21 -7.43 -0.98
CA VAL A 41 3.73 -8.80 -0.85
C VAL A 41 4.82 -9.61 -0.15
N LYS A 42 4.45 -10.41 0.86
CA LYS A 42 5.42 -11.29 1.50
C LYS A 42 5.89 -12.35 0.51
N SER A 43 7.18 -12.66 0.53
CA SER A 43 7.82 -13.61 -0.39
C SER A 43 7.23 -15.03 -0.38
N ASN A 44 6.42 -15.38 0.62
CA ASN A 44 5.72 -16.67 0.71
C ASN A 44 4.40 -16.75 -0.07
N GLU A 45 3.95 -15.66 -0.70
CA GLU A 45 2.74 -15.65 -1.57
C GLU A 45 3.08 -15.47 -3.05
N LEU A 46 4.37 -15.50 -3.41
CA LEU A 46 4.85 -15.49 -4.79
C LEU A 46 5.08 -16.94 -5.23
N ASP A 47 4.01 -17.62 -5.65
CA ASP A 47 4.07 -18.87 -6.43
C ASP A 47 4.10 -18.55 -7.93
#